data_AF-A0A960K834-F1
#
_entry.id   AF-A0A960K834-F1
#
_cell.length_a   1.000
_cell.length_b   1.000
_cell.length_c   1.000
_cell.angle_alpha   90.00
_cell.angle_beta   90.00
_cell.angle_gamma   90.00
#
_symmetry.space_group_name_H-M   'P 1'
#
loop_
_entity.id
_entity.type
_entity.pdbx_description
1 polymer ?
#
loop_
_entity_poly.entity_id
_entity_poly.type
_entity_poly.pdbx_seq_one_letter_code
_entity_poly.pdbx_strand_id
1 'polypeptide(L)'
;MGSWLREGHLVAMTRRYRLLGLELTSSFPFASHLLEAEGDADLCFEAEPARPDGVASPEPVYESPFLDGLDRPVLRIEREDGFERLRFPGVADFLVREGRISYTPFAPDRRDLVEVRFLGTVLAYYLERAGVPVLHASAVAVEG
;
A
#
# COMPACT_ATOMS: atom_id res chain seq x y z
N MET A 1 -30.55 -28.53 -9.34
CA MET A 1 -30.23 -27.65 -10.48
C MET A 1 -30.06 -26.23 -9.97
N GLY A 2 -28.89 -25.92 -9.41
CA GLY A 2 -28.55 -24.61 -8.87
C GLY A 2 -27.85 -23.79 -9.95
N SER A 3 -28.43 -22.64 -10.27
CA SER A 3 -27.92 -21.66 -11.23
C SER A 3 -26.64 -21.01 -10.68
N TRP A 4 -25.50 -21.32 -11.31
CA TRP A 4 -24.20 -20.68 -11.07
C TRP A 4 -24.00 -19.54 -12.06
N LEU A 5 -24.67 -18.42 -11.81
CA LEU A 5 -24.36 -17.14 -12.44
C LEU A 5 -24.38 -16.07 -11.35
N ARG A 6 -23.26 -15.91 -10.66
CA ARG A 6 -22.90 -14.68 -9.96
C ARG A 6 -21.55 -14.23 -10.51
N GLU A 7 -21.52 -12.97 -10.92
CA GLU A 7 -20.38 -12.27 -11.50
C GLU A 7 -19.12 -12.44 -10.63
N GLY A 8 -18.10 -13.10 -11.19
CA GLY A 8 -16.69 -12.71 -11.21
C GLY A 8 -15.96 -12.22 -9.96
N HIS A 9 -16.53 -12.22 -8.75
CA HIS A 9 -15.81 -11.93 -7.52
C HIS A 9 -15.17 -13.22 -7.02
N LEU A 10 -13.95 -13.50 -7.48
CA LEU A 10 -13.06 -14.33 -6.69
C LEU A 10 -12.96 -13.67 -5.31
N VAL A 11 -13.52 -14.31 -4.29
CA VAL A 11 -13.29 -13.93 -2.90
C VAL A 11 -11.81 -14.14 -2.66
N ALA A 12 -11.03 -13.05 -2.76
CA ALA A 12 -9.61 -13.12 -2.52
C ALA A 12 -9.39 -13.58 -1.08
N MET A 13 -8.73 -14.72 -0.90
CA MET A 13 -8.48 -15.27 0.42
C MET A 13 -7.54 -14.34 1.17
N THR A 14 -8.01 -13.81 2.30
CA THR A 14 -7.17 -13.06 3.22
C THR A 14 -6.09 -13.97 3.79
N ARG A 15 -4.83 -13.53 3.68
CA ARG A 15 -3.63 -14.21 4.17
C ARG A 15 -2.91 -13.33 5.19
N ARG A 16 -2.03 -13.95 5.97
CA ARG A 16 -1.20 -13.29 6.97
C ARG A 16 0.28 -13.46 6.63
N TYR A 17 1.03 -12.39 6.81
CA TYR A 17 2.43 -12.30 6.43
C TYR A 17 3.25 -11.61 7.50
N ARG A 18 4.52 -11.94 7.61
CA ARG A 18 5.47 -11.22 8.44
C ARG A 18 6.34 -10.32 7.57
N LEU A 19 6.37 -9.03 7.89
CA LEU A 19 7.10 -8.04 7.12
C LEU A 19 7.68 -6.97 8.05
N LEU A 20 9.01 -6.86 8.09
CA LEU A 20 9.73 -5.85 8.88
C LEU A 20 9.31 -5.80 10.37
N GLY A 21 9.04 -6.97 10.96
CA GLY A 21 8.60 -7.08 12.35
C GLY A 21 7.10 -6.82 12.58
N LEU A 22 6.33 -6.54 11.53
CA LEU A 22 4.87 -6.44 11.58
C LEU A 22 4.21 -7.75 11.13
N GLU A 23 3.08 -8.06 11.76
CA GLU A 23 2.12 -9.06 11.32
C GLU A 23 1.08 -8.37 10.39
N LEU A 24 1.18 -8.64 9.09
CA LEU A 24 0.35 -8.05 8.03
C LEU A 24 -0.78 -8.99 7.64
N THR A 25 -2.03 -8.50 7.63
CA THR A 25 -3.16 -9.19 7.00
C THR A 25 -3.51 -8.55 5.67
N SER A 26 -3.68 -9.35 4.62
CA SER A 26 -4.03 -8.84 3.29
C SER A 26 -4.66 -9.89 2.39
N SER A 27 -5.59 -9.46 1.54
CA SER A 27 -6.10 -10.23 0.39
C SER A 27 -5.34 -9.92 -0.91
N PHE A 28 -4.33 -9.05 -0.85
CA PHE A 28 -3.50 -8.70 -2.00
C PHE A 28 -2.66 -9.91 -2.45
N PRO A 29 -2.66 -10.24 -3.76
CA PRO A 29 -1.90 -11.37 -4.28
C PRO A 29 -0.44 -10.97 -4.52
N PHE A 30 0.36 -10.92 -3.45
CA PHE A 30 1.79 -10.62 -3.54
C PHE A 30 2.52 -11.61 -4.45
N ALA A 31 3.30 -11.09 -5.40
CA ALA A 31 4.25 -11.86 -6.19
C ALA A 31 5.51 -12.20 -5.39
N SER A 32 5.90 -11.32 -4.46
CA SER A 32 6.98 -11.56 -3.52
C SER A 32 6.63 -12.69 -2.56
N HIS A 33 7.61 -13.56 -2.29
CA HIS A 33 7.49 -14.63 -1.31
C HIS A 33 7.61 -14.06 0.12
N LEU A 34 6.52 -13.49 0.62
CA LEU A 34 6.44 -13.03 2.01
C LEU A 34 6.34 -14.24 2.96
N LEU A 35 6.97 -14.14 4.12
CA LEU A 35 6.88 -15.17 5.15
C LEU A 35 5.46 -15.23 5.70
N GLU A 36 4.91 -16.43 5.87
CA GLU A 36 3.60 -16.60 6.50
C GLU A 36 3.66 -16.29 7.99
N ALA A 37 2.52 -15.88 8.54
CA ALA A 37 2.42 -15.50 9.92
C ALA A 37 1.10 -16.00 10.55
N GLU A 38 1.15 -16.25 11.85
CA GLU A 38 0.02 -16.85 12.60
C GLU A 38 -0.50 -15.90 13.69
N GLY A 39 0.18 -14.79 13.96
CA GLY A 39 -0.14 -13.85 15.02
C GLY A 39 -1.38 -12.99 14.73
N ASP A 40 -1.71 -12.15 15.71
CA ASP A 40 -2.67 -11.07 15.54
C ASP A 40 -2.07 -9.99 14.63
N ALA A 41 -2.92 -9.37 13.81
CA ALA A 41 -2.47 -8.43 12.80
C ALA A 41 -2.17 -7.05 13.40
N ASP A 42 -0.96 -6.55 13.18
CA ASP A 42 -0.58 -5.17 13.47
C ASP A 42 -1.02 -4.22 12.34
N LEU A 43 -1.11 -4.74 11.12
CA LEU A 43 -1.39 -3.96 9.91
C LEU A 43 -2.32 -4.70 8.96
N CYS A 44 -3.27 -3.98 8.38
CA CYS A 44 -4.12 -4.48 7.31
C CYS A 44 -3.81 -3.76 5.99
N PHE A 45 -3.65 -4.51 4.88
CA PHE A 45 -3.48 -3.97 3.53
C PHE A 45 -4.57 -4.47 2.58
N GLU A 46 -5.43 -3.57 2.10
CA GLU A 46 -6.60 -3.93 1.29
C GLU A 46 -6.89 -2.94 0.16
N ALA A 47 -7.53 -3.42 -0.90
CA ALA A 47 -8.08 -2.55 -1.92
C ALA A 47 -9.31 -1.80 -1.38
N GLU A 48 -9.46 -0.53 -1.75
CA GLU A 48 -10.65 0.28 -1.47
C GLU A 48 -11.27 0.77 -2.79
N PRO A 49 -12.60 0.91 -2.87
CA PRO A 49 -13.26 1.44 -4.06
C PRO A 49 -12.69 2.79 -4.49
N ALA A 50 -12.66 3.03 -5.80
CA ALA A 50 -12.23 4.31 -6.33
C ALA A 50 -13.11 5.45 -5.82
N ARG A 51 -12.47 6.58 -5.49
CA ARG A 51 -13.19 7.81 -5.17
C ARG A 51 -13.98 8.25 -6.41
N PRO A 52 -15.20 8.77 -6.25
CA PRO A 52 -15.91 9.41 -7.35
C PRO A 52 -15.06 10.52 -7.97
N ASP A 53 -15.19 10.69 -9.28
CA ASP A 53 -14.55 11.80 -9.98
C ASP A 53 -15.03 13.16 -9.45
N GLY A 54 -14.17 14.17 -9.50
CA GLY A 54 -14.52 15.56 -9.18
C GLY A 54 -14.50 15.91 -7.69
N VAL A 55 -14.19 14.98 -6.79
CA VAL A 55 -13.96 15.35 -5.39
C VAL A 55 -12.61 16.03 -5.25
N ALA A 56 -12.62 17.27 -4.77
CA ALA A 56 -11.41 18.06 -4.58
C ALA A 56 -10.39 17.31 -3.73
N SER A 57 -9.12 17.35 -4.16
CA SER A 57 -8.00 16.97 -3.31
C SER A 57 -7.64 18.14 -2.40
N PRO A 58 -7.29 17.88 -1.14
CA PRO A 58 -6.65 18.89 -0.31
C PRO A 58 -5.31 19.33 -0.92
N GLU A 59 -4.82 20.48 -0.46
CA GLU A 59 -3.48 20.93 -0.78
C GLU A 59 -2.45 19.91 -0.25
N PRO A 60 -1.45 19.51 -1.05
CA PRO A 60 -0.46 18.55 -0.62
C PRO A 60 0.46 19.16 0.45
N VAL A 61 0.77 18.37 1.47
CA VAL A 61 1.79 18.71 2.48
C VAL A 61 3.20 18.43 1.96
N TYR A 62 3.32 17.63 0.89
CA TYR A 62 4.58 17.35 0.21
C TYR A 62 4.33 17.03 -1.26
N GLU A 63 5.20 17.54 -2.12
CA GLU A 63 5.32 17.15 -3.51
C GLU A 63 6.77 16.76 -3.83
N SER A 64 6.93 15.66 -4.55
CA SER A 64 8.25 15.24 -5.00
C SER A 64 8.83 16.24 -6.00
N PRO A 65 10.11 16.62 -5.89
CA PRO A 65 10.77 17.43 -6.90
C PRO A 65 11.03 16.64 -8.20
N PHE A 66 10.87 15.32 -8.17
CA PHE A 66 11.01 14.47 -9.35
C PHE A 66 9.69 14.35 -10.08
N LEU A 67 9.75 14.45 -11.42
CA LEU A 67 8.58 14.38 -12.29
C LEU A 67 8.55 13.04 -13.05
N ASP A 68 7.34 12.59 -13.38
CA ASP A 68 7.12 11.49 -14.31
C ASP A 68 7.24 11.96 -15.77
N GLY A 69 7.01 11.04 -16.73
CA GLY A 69 7.08 11.36 -18.16
C GLY A 69 5.98 12.31 -18.68
N LEU A 70 5.09 12.80 -17.80
CA LEU A 70 4.02 13.74 -18.10
C LEU A 70 4.16 15.03 -17.26
N ASP A 71 5.35 15.32 -16.75
CA ASP A 71 5.67 16.49 -15.92
C ASP A 71 4.86 16.58 -14.61
N ARG A 72 4.44 15.43 -14.06
CA ARG A 72 3.72 15.38 -12.77
C ARG A 72 4.65 14.88 -11.66
N PRO A 73 4.58 15.40 -10.42
CA PRO A 73 5.36 14.86 -9.31
C PRO A 73 5.15 13.36 -9.12
N VAL A 74 6.24 12.58 -9.02
CA VAL A 74 6.18 11.11 -8.90
C VAL A 74 5.53 10.63 -7.60
N LEU A 75 5.43 11.52 -6.61
CA LEU A 75 4.74 11.33 -5.34
C LEU A 75 4.16 12.67 -4.87
N ARG A 76 2.92 12.65 -4.41
CA ARG A 76 2.31 13.73 -3.63
C ARG A 76 1.75 13.16 -2.34
N ILE A 77 1.89 13.88 -1.23
CA ILE A 77 1.30 13.50 0.05
C ILE A 77 0.27 14.56 0.41
N GLU A 78 -0.97 14.12 0.58
CA GLU A 78 -2.08 14.94 1.02
C GLU A 78 -2.47 14.49 2.44
N ARG A 79 -2.73 15.43 3.34
CA ARG A 79 -3.14 15.12 4.71
C ARG A 79 -4.62 15.45 4.88
N GLU A 80 -5.37 14.49 5.40
CA GLU A 80 -6.78 14.61 5.74
C GLU A 80 -6.98 14.21 7.22
N ASP A 81 -8.11 14.57 7.82
CA ASP A 81 -8.37 14.21 9.21
C ASP A 81 -8.38 12.68 9.39
N GLY A 82 -7.38 12.18 10.13
CA GLY A 82 -7.23 10.76 10.46
C GLY A 82 -6.50 9.90 9.43
N PHE A 83 -6.01 10.46 8.31
CA PHE A 83 -5.20 9.71 7.35
C PHE A 83 -4.32 10.60 6.45
N GLU A 84 -3.26 10.04 5.88
CA GLU A 84 -2.59 10.65 4.73
C GLU A 84 -2.81 9.83 3.47
N ARG A 85 -2.85 10.53 2.34
CA ARG A 85 -2.96 9.95 1.02
C ARG A 85 -1.63 10.12 0.29
N LEU A 86 -0.99 9.01 -0.04
CA LEU A 86 0.19 8.96 -0.88
C LEU A 86 -0.24 8.67 -2.31
N ARG A 87 -0.02 9.62 -3.20
CA ARG A 87 -0.46 9.54 -4.60
C ARG A 87 0.71 9.26 -5.50
N PHE A 88 0.65 8.14 -6.21
CA PHE A 88 1.64 7.76 -7.22
C PHE A 88 0.96 7.78 -8.60
N PRO A 89 1.17 8.84 -9.41
CA PRO A 89 0.48 8.97 -10.69
C PRO A 89 0.66 7.75 -11.58
N GLY A 90 -0.46 7.24 -12.11
CA GLY A 90 -0.47 6.06 -12.97
C GLY A 90 -0.27 4.70 -12.26
N VAL A 91 -0.16 4.70 -10.93
CA VAL A 91 -0.01 3.47 -10.13
C VAL A 91 -1.22 3.28 -9.22
N ALA A 92 -1.29 4.05 -8.13
CA ALA A 92 -2.34 3.95 -7.14
C ALA A 92 -2.29 5.16 -6.18
N ASP A 93 -3.42 5.42 -5.55
CA ASP A 93 -3.48 6.23 -4.34
C ASP A 93 -3.51 5.28 -3.13
N PHE A 94 -2.70 5.55 -2.12
CA PHE A 94 -2.65 4.79 -0.87
C PHE A 94 -3.13 5.66 0.28
N LEU A 95 -4.09 5.17 1.08
CA LEU A 95 -4.50 5.82 2.32
C LEU A 95 -3.81 5.15 3.48
N VAL A 96 -3.05 5.93 4.24
CA VAL A 96 -2.25 5.47 5.38
C VAL A 96 -2.91 5.94 6.67
N ARG A 97 -3.33 4.97 7.49
CA ARG A 97 -3.96 5.14 8.81
C ARG A 97 -3.25 4.25 9.82
N GLU A 98 -3.45 4.50 11.11
CA GLU A 98 -3.01 3.59 12.15
C GLU A 98 -3.63 2.19 11.95
N GLY A 99 -2.78 1.16 11.89
CA GLY A 99 -3.20 -0.24 11.70
C GLY A 99 -3.78 -0.59 10.32
N ARG A 100 -3.86 0.35 9.38
CA ARG A 100 -4.47 0.10 8.06
C ARG A 100 -3.85 0.94 6.95
N ILE A 101 -3.53 0.28 5.85
CA ILE A 101 -3.21 0.89 4.57
C ILE A 101 -4.23 0.40 3.55
N SER A 102 -4.99 1.30 2.94
CA SER A 102 -5.81 0.95 1.78
C SER A 102 -5.19 1.48 0.49
N TYR A 103 -5.54 0.88 -0.63
CA TYR A 103 -5.12 1.38 -1.93
C TYR A 103 -6.26 1.37 -2.96
N THR A 104 -6.25 2.36 -3.84
CA THR A 104 -7.08 2.40 -5.03
C THR A 104 -6.17 2.29 -6.26
N PRO A 105 -6.20 1.19 -7.02
CA PRO A 105 -5.37 1.05 -8.21
C PRO A 105 -5.86 1.99 -9.31
N PHE A 106 -4.92 2.60 -10.04
CA PHE A 106 -5.24 3.39 -11.22
C PHE A 106 -5.62 2.50 -12.41
N ALA A 107 -4.96 1.35 -12.54
CA ALA A 107 -5.25 0.36 -13.57
C ALA A 107 -5.12 -1.08 -12.99
N PRO A 108 -6.08 -2.00 -13.25
CA PRO A 108 -6.09 -3.34 -12.65
C PRO A 108 -4.92 -4.25 -13.02
N ASP A 109 -4.24 -3.95 -14.12
CA ASP A 109 -3.13 -4.71 -14.70
C ASP A 109 -1.77 -4.37 -14.08
N ARG A 110 -1.67 -3.28 -13.30
CA ARG A 110 -0.40 -2.80 -12.71
C ARG A 110 -0.22 -3.17 -11.25
N ARG A 111 -0.60 -4.40 -10.90
CA ARG A 111 -0.51 -4.92 -9.52
C ARG A 111 0.93 -4.99 -9.03
N ASP A 112 1.85 -5.34 -9.91
CA ASP A 112 3.30 -5.31 -9.67
C ASP A 112 3.76 -3.94 -9.15
N LEU A 113 3.29 -2.85 -9.77
CA LEU A 113 3.63 -1.50 -9.33
C LEU A 113 3.00 -1.15 -7.98
N VAL A 114 1.77 -1.60 -7.72
CA VAL A 114 1.14 -1.44 -6.39
C VAL A 114 1.97 -2.14 -5.33
N GLU A 115 2.40 -3.38 -5.58
CA GLU A 115 3.24 -4.15 -4.68
C GLU A 115 4.58 -3.46 -4.42
N VAL A 116 5.27 -3.03 -5.48
CA VAL A 116 6.55 -2.32 -5.36
C VAL A 116 6.40 -1.03 -4.54
N ARG A 117 5.32 -0.27 -4.74
CA ARG A 117 5.05 0.94 -3.94
C ARG A 117 4.70 0.62 -2.49
N PHE A 118 3.90 -0.42 -2.26
CA PHE A 118 3.53 -0.88 -0.93
C PHE A 118 4.77 -1.32 -0.14
N LEU A 119 5.52 -2.31 -0.64
CA LEU A 119 6.68 -2.88 0.05
C LEU A 119 7.87 -1.91 0.18
N GLY A 120 7.93 -0.90 -0.68
CA GLY A 120 8.93 0.16 -0.62
C GLY A 120 8.43 1.39 0.14
N THR A 121 8.06 2.42 -0.62
CA THR A 121 7.82 3.78 -0.09
C THR A 121 6.67 3.85 0.90
N VAL A 122 5.55 3.17 0.66
CA VAL A 122 4.34 3.30 1.48
C VAL A 122 4.56 2.67 2.86
N LEU A 123 5.13 1.47 2.92
CA LEU A 123 5.44 0.81 4.19
C LEU A 123 6.55 1.54 4.96
N ALA A 124 7.58 2.03 4.27
CA ALA A 124 8.62 2.85 4.89
C ALA A 124 8.00 4.09 5.55
N TYR A 125 7.15 4.81 4.83
CA TYR A 125 6.44 5.97 5.36
C TYR A 125 5.55 5.62 6.58
N TYR A 126 4.83 4.50 6.54
CA TYR A 126 4.01 4.03 7.66
C TYR A 126 4.86 3.79 8.92
N LEU A 127 5.98 3.08 8.77
CA LEU A 127 6.90 2.76 9.86
C LEU A 127 7.57 4.01 10.45
N GLU A 128 8.03 4.93 9.60
CA GLU A 128 8.66 6.18 10.04
C GLU A 128 7.68 7.05 10.84
N ARG A 129 6.40 7.08 10.43
CA ARG A 129 5.35 7.74 11.19
C ARG A 129 5.10 7.12 12.56
N ALA A 130 5.31 5.81 12.70
CA ALA A 130 5.25 5.10 13.98
C ALA A 130 6.54 5.27 14.81
N GLY A 131 7.49 6.09 14.37
CA GLY A 131 8.77 6.30 15.05
C GLY A 131 9.81 5.22 14.79
N VAL A 132 9.58 4.34 13.81
CA VAL A 132 10.51 3.28 13.43
C VAL A 132 11.33 3.74 12.21
N PRO A 133 12.64 3.99 12.35
CA PRO A 133 13.47 4.40 11.22
C PRO A 133 13.60 3.28 10.20
N VAL A 134 13.41 3.60 8.91
CA VAL A 134 13.53 2.63 7.81
C VAL A 134 14.71 2.98 6.92
N LEU A 135 15.56 2.00 6.64
CA LEU A 135 16.75 2.16 5.82
C LEU A 135 16.71 1.19 4.64
N HIS A 136 16.97 1.71 3.44
CA HIS A 136 17.22 0.86 2.27
C HIS A 136 18.68 0.38 2.29
N ALA A 137 18.97 -0.56 3.19
CA ALA A 137 20.32 -1.06 3.44
C ALA A 137 20.34 -2.60 3.48
N SER A 138 21.52 -3.17 3.27
CA SER A 138 21.81 -4.57 3.60
C SER A 138 22.46 -4.62 4.99
N ALA A 139 22.04 -5.56 5.82
CA ALA A 139 22.62 -5.81 7.14
C ALA A 139 23.18 -7.22 7.19
N VAL A 140 24.35 -7.37 7.84
CA VAL A 140 24.97 -8.67 8.12
C VAL A 140 25.22 -8.73 9.62
N ALA A 141 24.72 -9.78 10.26
CA ALA A 141 25.07 -10.08 11.64
C ALA A 141 26.43 -10.79 11.65
N VAL A 142 27.40 -10.23 12.34
CA VAL A 142 28.70 -10.86 12.58
C VAL A 142 28.70 -11.31 14.04
N GLU A 143 28.79 -12.61 14.28
CA GLU A 143 29.07 -13.14 15.61
C GLU A 143 30.50 -12.77 15.99
N GLY A 144 30.67 -12.09 17.13
CA GLY A 144 31.97 -11.71 17.68
C GLY A 144 32.68 -12.84 18.39
#